data_AF-A0A853JQU3-F1
#
_entry.id   AF-A0A853JQU3-F1
#
_cell.length_a   1.000
_cell.length_b   1.000
_cell.length_c   1.000
_cell.angle_alpha   90.00
_cell.angle_beta   90.00
_cell.angle_gamma   90.00
#
_symmetry.space_group_name_H-M   'P 1'
#
loop_
_entity.id
_entity.type
_entity.pdbx_description
1 polymer ?
#
loop_
_entity_poly.entity_id
_entity_poly.type
_entity_poly.pdbx_seq_one_letter_code
_entity_poly.pdbx_strand_id
1 'polypeptide(L)'
;MNMLQEKMEKEVVTLIFRDYPDLRDQINKARITSREFTGVGFFTDYNKEDILSKEDIIIDSGVGAILNNSIEVGFLFFIRKEGGRFLECCTYGEPFPEQIESYEAFVYEVDENHMMTRPR
;
A
#
# COMPACT_ATOMS: atom_id res chain seq x y z
N MET A 1 6.67 1.66 -18.01
CA MET A 1 6.15 1.98 -16.66
C MET A 1 4.74 1.40 -16.57
N ASN A 2 4.47 0.49 -15.64
CA ASN A 2 3.13 -0.11 -15.52
C ASN A 2 2.19 0.92 -14.86
N MET A 3 1.37 1.61 -15.66
CA MET A 3 0.45 2.64 -15.19
C MET A 3 -0.57 2.12 -14.17
N LEU A 4 -0.94 0.84 -14.23
CA LEU A 4 -1.90 0.25 -13.30
C LEU A 4 -1.31 0.08 -11.90
N GLN A 5 -0.05 -0.34 -11.80
CA GLN A 5 0.63 -0.45 -10.51
C GLN A 5 0.69 0.91 -9.80
N GLU A 6 1.12 1.96 -10.51
CA GLU A 6 1.19 3.29 -9.91
C GLU A 6 -0.19 3.82 -9.50
N LYS A 7 -1.23 3.53 -10.30
CA LYS A 7 -2.61 3.91 -9.98
C LYS A 7 -3.10 3.21 -8.71
N MET A 8 -2.87 1.89 -8.61
CA MET A 8 -3.20 1.09 -7.44
C MET A 8 -2.47 1.59 -6.19
N GLU A 9 -1.16 1.83 -6.27
CA GLU A 9 -0.37 2.34 -5.14
C GLU A 9 -0.92 3.68 -4.62
N LYS A 10 -1.27 4.62 -5.52
CA LYS A 10 -1.88 5.90 -5.14
C LYS A 10 -3.26 5.75 -4.51
N GLU A 11 -4.07 4.84 -5.02
CA GLU A 11 -5.40 4.55 -4.48
C GLU A 11 -5.30 3.92 -3.08
N VAL A 12 -4.42 2.93 -2.91
CA VAL A 12 -4.13 2.29 -1.63
C VAL A 12 -3.59 3.30 -0.62
N VAL A 13 -2.62 4.14 -0.98
CA VAL A 13 -2.13 5.23 -0.11
C VAL A 13 -3.26 6.17 0.30
N THR A 14 -4.16 6.49 -0.63
CA THR A 14 -5.33 7.33 -0.36
C THR A 14 -6.27 6.71 0.67
N LEU A 15 -6.45 5.39 0.63
CA LEU A 15 -7.22 4.64 1.62
C LEU A 15 -6.50 4.54 2.97
N ILE A 16 -5.21 4.18 2.96
CA ILE A 16 -4.38 4.04 4.18
C ILE A 16 -4.37 5.35 4.99
N PHE A 17 -4.18 6.48 4.31
CA PHE A 17 -4.08 7.80 4.94
C PHE A 17 -5.37 8.63 4.84
N ARG A 18 -6.54 7.98 4.73
CA ARG A 18 -7.84 8.68 4.64
C ARG A 18 -8.03 9.70 5.77
N ASP A 19 -7.63 9.30 6.97
CA ASP A 19 -7.81 10.11 8.19
C ASP A 19 -6.60 11.05 8.46
N TYR A 20 -5.60 11.05 7.58
CA TYR A 20 -4.39 11.88 7.63
C TYR A 20 -4.16 12.62 6.29
N PRO A 21 -5.05 13.56 5.91
CA PRO A 21 -5.05 14.17 4.57
C PRO A 21 -3.75 14.89 4.20
N ASP A 22 -3.07 15.52 5.16
CA ASP A 22 -1.81 16.22 4.90
C ASP A 22 -0.66 15.26 4.54
N LEU A 23 -0.60 14.10 5.21
CA LEU A 23 0.38 13.06 4.91
C LEU A 23 0.03 12.33 3.61
N ARG A 24 -1.25 12.03 3.41
CA ARG A 24 -1.75 11.45 2.15
C ARG A 24 -1.32 12.28 0.94
N ASP A 25 -1.53 13.60 1.01
CA ASP A 25 -1.23 14.51 -0.08
C ASP A 25 0.29 14.63 -0.33
N GLN A 26 1.11 14.54 0.72
CA GLN A 26 2.57 14.48 0.59
C GLN A 26 3.00 13.18 -0.12
N ILE A 27 2.54 12.03 0.35
CA ILE A 27 2.95 10.72 -0.19
C ILE A 27 2.50 10.57 -1.65
N ASN A 28 1.27 10.98 -1.99
CA ASN A 28 0.76 10.91 -3.37
C ASN A 28 1.53 11.79 -4.37
N LYS A 29 2.23 12.82 -3.89
CA LYS A 29 3.09 13.71 -4.69
C LYS A 29 4.57 13.35 -4.57
N ALA A 30 4.93 12.48 -3.64
CA ALA A 30 6.31 12.12 -3.37
C ALA A 30 6.92 11.39 -4.55
N ARG A 31 8.19 11.67 -4.83
CA ARG A 31 8.95 10.96 -5.85
C ARG A 31 9.22 9.54 -5.37
N ILE A 32 8.87 8.56 -6.20
CA ILE A 32 9.25 7.17 -5.98
C ILE A 32 10.72 7.00 -6.39
N THR A 33 11.54 6.46 -5.50
CA THR A 33 12.97 6.24 -5.74
C THR A 33 13.26 4.85 -6.27
N SER A 34 12.52 3.85 -5.80
CA SER A 34 12.71 2.45 -6.19
C SER A 34 11.42 1.66 -6.00
N ARG A 35 11.34 0.54 -6.74
CA ARG A 35 10.41 -0.54 -6.47
C ARG A 35 11.19 -1.85 -6.48
N GLU A 36 11.04 -2.66 -5.43
CA GLU A 36 11.73 -3.94 -5.27
C GLU A 36 10.69 -5.06 -5.14
N PHE A 37 10.75 -6.07 -6.01
CA PHE A 37 9.83 -7.21 -5.98
C PHE A 37 10.47 -8.40 -5.28
N THR A 38 9.73 -9.01 -4.36
CA THR A 38 10.22 -10.10 -3.51
C THR A 38 9.77 -11.50 -3.97
N GLY A 39 8.97 -11.56 -5.04
CA GLY A 39 8.30 -12.76 -5.53
C GLY A 39 6.95 -13.04 -4.86
N VAL A 40 6.71 -12.50 -3.67
CA VAL A 40 5.42 -12.58 -2.94
C VAL A 40 4.81 -11.21 -2.68
N GLY A 41 5.39 -10.16 -3.25
CA GLY A 41 5.02 -8.79 -2.99
C GLY A 41 6.01 -7.80 -3.58
N PHE A 42 5.94 -6.56 -3.10
CA PHE A 42 6.91 -5.52 -3.44
C PHE A 42 7.04 -4.47 -2.33
N PHE A 43 8.15 -3.74 -2.38
CA PHE A 43 8.35 -2.47 -1.68
C PHE A 43 8.38 -1.33 -2.70
N THR A 44 7.70 -0.24 -2.37
CA THR A 44 7.80 1.04 -3.10
C THR A 44 8.39 2.08 -2.18
N ASP A 45 9.64 2.48 -2.44
CA ASP A 45 10.34 3.49 -1.67
C ASP A 45 10.05 4.89 -2.21
N TYR A 46 9.80 5.80 -1.28
CA TYR A 46 9.58 7.21 -1.55
C TYR A 46 10.77 8.05 -1.09
N ASN A 47 10.99 9.16 -1.79
CA ASN A 47 11.98 10.14 -1.39
C ASN A 47 11.59 10.76 -0.04
N LYS A 48 12.45 10.59 0.96
CA LYS A 48 12.22 11.08 2.33
C LYS A 48 12.00 12.59 2.45
N GLU A 49 12.53 13.37 1.52
CA GLU A 49 12.42 14.84 1.53
C GLU A 49 11.01 15.30 1.14
N ASP A 50 10.23 14.45 0.48
CA ASP A 50 8.86 14.76 0.05
C ASP A 50 7.81 14.40 1.13
N ILE A 51 8.19 13.66 2.18
CA ILE A 51 7.30 13.18 3.26
C ILE A 51 7.86 13.63 4.61
N LEU A 52 7.34 14.76 5.11
CA LEU A 52 7.88 15.54 6.23
C LEU A 52 7.35 15.10 7.60
N SER A 53 7.27 13.79 7.86
CA SER A 53 6.97 13.28 9.20
C SER A 53 8.24 13.22 10.06
N LYS A 54 8.11 13.63 11.33
CA LYS A 54 9.18 13.59 12.35
C LYS A 54 9.09 12.36 13.26
N GLU A 55 8.00 11.61 13.16
CA GLU A 55 7.70 10.45 13.99
C GLU A 55 7.82 9.17 13.18
N ASP A 56 8.19 8.09 13.87
CA ASP A 56 8.09 6.74 13.33
C ASP A 56 6.62 6.34 13.31
N ILE A 57 6.11 6.01 12.12
CA ILE A 57 4.72 5.63 11.91
C ILE A 57 4.71 4.32 11.13
N ILE A 58 3.93 3.36 11.62
CA ILE A 58 3.54 2.16 10.87
C ILE A 58 2.03 2.21 10.80
N ILE A 59 1.46 2.21 9.59
CA ILE A 59 0.02 2.16 9.41
C ILE A 59 -0.36 0.81 8.82
N ASP A 60 -1.08 0.04 9.62
CA ASP A 60 -1.87 -1.12 9.22
C ASP A 60 -3.34 -0.71 9.24
N SER A 61 -3.83 -0.24 8.08
CA SER A 61 -5.18 0.32 7.96
C SER A 61 -6.22 -0.70 7.51
N GLY A 62 -5.88 -2.00 7.47
CA GLY A 62 -6.75 -3.01 6.88
C GLY A 62 -7.10 -2.65 5.43
N VAL A 63 -6.13 -2.24 4.62
CA VAL A 63 -6.34 -2.01 3.19
C VAL A 63 -5.78 -3.18 2.40
N GLY A 64 -6.56 -3.66 1.44
CA GLY A 64 -6.19 -4.76 0.55
C GLY A 64 -6.51 -4.45 -0.90
N ALA A 65 -6.07 -5.34 -1.79
CA ALA A 65 -6.51 -5.35 -3.18
C ALA A 65 -6.62 -6.78 -3.72
N ILE A 66 -7.52 -6.99 -4.68
CA ILE A 66 -7.55 -8.20 -5.52
C ILE A 66 -6.90 -7.85 -6.84
N LEU A 67 -5.79 -8.51 -7.15
CA LEU A 67 -5.07 -8.38 -8.42
C LEU A 67 -5.54 -9.47 -9.38
N ASN A 68 -5.71 -9.11 -10.65
CA ASN A 68 -6.05 -10.04 -11.73
C ASN A 68 -7.22 -10.98 -11.36
N ASN A 69 -8.20 -10.43 -10.63
CA ASN A 69 -9.42 -11.09 -10.16
C ASN A 69 -9.21 -12.35 -9.29
N SER A 70 -8.00 -12.58 -8.76
CA SER A 70 -7.67 -13.86 -8.11
C SER A 70 -6.66 -13.76 -6.96
N ILE A 71 -5.75 -12.80 -7.00
CA ILE A 71 -4.65 -12.72 -6.03
C ILE A 71 -4.95 -11.62 -5.02
N GLU A 72 -5.21 -12.00 -3.78
CA GLU A 72 -5.41 -11.04 -2.70
C GLU A 72 -4.08 -10.58 -2.11
N VAL A 73 -3.93 -9.27 -1.96
CA VAL A 73 -2.76 -8.63 -1.37
C VAL A 73 -3.15 -7.68 -0.24
N GLY A 74 -2.31 -7.60 0.78
CA GLY A 74 -2.37 -6.62 1.85
C GLY A 74 -1.31 -5.54 1.70
N PHE A 75 -1.48 -4.44 2.44
CA PHE A 75 -0.57 -3.30 2.39
C PHE A 75 -0.24 -2.76 3.78
N LEU A 76 1.01 -2.34 3.95
CA LEU A 76 1.49 -1.62 5.13
C LEU A 76 2.29 -0.40 4.67
N PHE A 77 2.17 0.72 5.38
CA PHE A 77 3.01 1.88 5.12
C PHE A 77 3.93 2.18 6.30
N PHE A 78 5.21 2.38 5.99
CA PHE A 78 6.24 2.69 6.96
C PHE A 78 6.79 4.09 6.74
N ILE A 79 6.85 4.87 7.81
CA ILE A 79 7.60 6.12 7.90
C ILE A 79 8.58 5.93 9.06
N ARG A 80 9.87 5.98 8.78
CA ARG A 80 10.92 5.89 9.80
C ARG A 80 11.72 7.19 9.83
N LYS A 81 11.96 7.75 11.02
CA LYS A 81 12.69 9.00 11.23
C LYS A 81 14.07 8.96 10.57
N GLU A 82 14.85 7.91 10.87
CA GLU A 82 16.19 7.70 10.30
C GLU A 82 16.22 6.71 9.12
N GLY A 83 15.09 6.06 8.81
CA GLY A 83 14.99 5.02 7.78
C GLY A 83 14.23 5.44 6.52
N GLY A 84 13.70 4.44 5.80
CA GLY A 84 12.91 4.65 4.59
C GLY A 84 11.50 5.17 4.84
N ARG A 85 10.87 5.66 3.78
CA ARG A 85 9.43 5.88 3.69
C ARG A 85 8.97 4.95 2.57
N PHE A 86 8.20 3.92 2.88
CA PHE A 86 7.90 2.90 1.89
C PHE A 86 6.53 2.27 2.12
N LEU A 87 5.90 1.92 0.99
CA LEU A 87 4.72 1.07 0.94
C LEU A 87 5.19 -0.38 0.75
N GLU A 88 4.77 -1.26 1.64
CA GLU A 88 4.89 -2.70 1.48
C GLU A 88 3.57 -3.25 0.94
N CYS A 89 3.67 -4.14 -0.04
CA CYS A 89 2.59 -4.96 -0.55
C CYS A 89 2.99 -6.43 -0.41
N CYS A 90 2.10 -7.26 0.11
CA CYS A 90 2.36 -8.70 0.25
C CYS A 90 1.11 -9.53 -0.09
N THR A 91 1.35 -10.70 -0.67
CA THR A 91 0.36 -11.76 -0.88
C THR A 91 0.24 -12.62 0.37
N TYR A 92 -0.80 -13.44 0.44
CA TYR A 92 -1.00 -14.40 1.53
C TYR A 92 -0.51 -15.83 1.20
N GLY A 93 0.63 -15.92 0.52
CA GLY A 93 1.31 -17.19 0.18
C GLY A 93 1.32 -17.55 -1.31
N GLU A 94 0.57 -16.81 -2.13
CA GLU A 94 0.60 -16.96 -3.59
C GLU A 94 1.77 -16.16 -4.21
N PRO A 95 2.33 -16.57 -5.36
CA PRO A 95 3.28 -15.74 -6.09
C PRO A 95 2.65 -14.40 -6.51
N PHE A 96 3.41 -13.31 -6.37
CA PHE A 96 3.01 -12.02 -6.91
C PHE A 96 2.99 -12.08 -8.45
N PRO A 97 1.96 -11.54 -9.12
CA PRO A 97 1.86 -11.65 -10.58
C PRO A 97 3.00 -10.90 -11.28
N GLU A 98 3.52 -11.46 -12.38
CA GLU A 98 4.52 -10.79 -13.21
C GLU A 98 4.01 -9.45 -13.78
N GLN A 99 2.69 -9.35 -14.00
CA GLN A 99 2.03 -8.15 -14.47
C GLN A 99 0.65 -7.97 -13.81
N ILE A 100 0.36 -6.74 -13.38
CA ILE A 100 -0.97 -6.31 -12.95
C ILE A 100 -1.77 -5.88 -14.19
N GLU A 101 -2.86 -6.59 -14.49
CA GLU A 101 -3.80 -6.36 -15.59
C GLU A 101 -5.12 -5.76 -15.08
N SER A 102 -5.54 -6.14 -13.87
CA SER A 102 -6.66 -5.52 -13.15
C SER A 102 -6.34 -5.44 -11.65
N TYR A 103 -6.97 -4.49 -10.97
CA TYR A 103 -6.98 -4.44 -9.52
C TYR A 103 -8.33 -3.90 -9.01
N GLU A 104 -8.71 -4.33 -7.82
CA GLU A 104 -9.80 -3.76 -7.02
C GLU A 104 -9.28 -3.52 -5.60
N ALA A 105 -9.19 -2.26 -5.17
CA ALA A 105 -8.74 -1.89 -3.83
C ALA A 105 -9.94 -1.78 -2.88
N PHE A 106 -9.77 -2.21 -1.64
CA PHE A 106 -10.82 -2.21 -0.64
C PHE A 106 -10.26 -2.01 0.77
N VAL A 107 -11.15 -1.65 1.70
CA VAL A 107 -10.86 -1.58 3.14
C VAL A 107 -11.57 -2.75 3.79
N TYR A 108 -10.87 -3.56 4.58
CA TYR A 108 -11.50 -4.62 5.37
C TYR A 108 -12.49 -4.01 6.37
N GLU A 109 -13.65 -4.64 6.47
CA GLU A 109 -14.61 -4.39 7.54
C GLU A 109 -14.25 -5.25 8.75
N VAL A 110 -14.66 -4.81 9.94
CA VAL A 110 -14.53 -5.61 11.16
C VAL A 110 -15.90 -6.19 11.46
N ASP A 111 -16.01 -7.52 11.46
CA ASP A 111 -17.26 -8.20 11.79
C ASP A 111 -17.54 -8.18 13.31
N GLU A 112 -18.70 -8.72 13.70
CA GLU A 112 -19.12 -8.83 15.10
C GLU A 112 -18.15 -9.64 15.98
N ASN A 113 -17.33 -10.50 15.37
CA ASN A 113 -16.32 -11.33 16.03
C ASN A 113 -14.94 -10.66 16.05
N HIS A 114 -14.84 -9.39 15.65
CA HIS A 114 -13.59 -8.64 15.50
C HIS A 114 -12.62 -9.24 14.47
N MET A 115 -13.15 -9.97 13.48
CA MET A 115 -12.38 -10.48 12.37
C MET A 115 -12.44 -9.51 11.19
N MET A 116 -11.31 -9.35 10.50
CA MET A 116 -11.27 -8.59 9.24
C MET A 116 -11.98 -9.38 8.14
N THR A 117 -12.99 -8.78 7.53
CA THR A 117 -13.77 -9.35 6.43
C THR A 117 -13.77 -8.43 5.23
N ARG A 118 -13.79 -9.00 4.02
CA ARG A 118 -13.93 -8.19 2.81
C ARG A 118 -15.31 -7.52 2.77
N PRO A 119 -15.40 -6.26 2.31
CA PRO A 119 -16.69 -5.62 2.07
C PRO A 119 -17.47 -6.44 1.02
N ARG A 120 -18.79 -6.52 1.20
CA ARG A 120 -19.70 -7.31 0.34
C ARG A 120 -20.00 -6.66 -1.00
#